data_AF-A0A4R9W414-F1
#
_entry.id   AF-A0A4R9W414-F1
#
_cell.length_a   1.000
_cell.length_b   1.000
_cell.length_c   1.000
_cell.angle_alpha   90.00
_cell.angle_beta   90.00
_cell.angle_gamma   90.00
#
_symmetry.space_group_name_H-M   'P 1'
#
loop_
_entity.id
_entity.type
_entity.pdbx_description
1 polymer ?
#
loop_
_entity_poly.entity_id
_entity_poly.type
_entity_poly.pdbx_seq_one_letter_code
_entity_poly.pdbx_strand_id
1 'polypeptide(L)'
;MIQDIAISMTIQGTGWKHDLLLALCATLLVLGLNATSGFPTIADLGADNDSMLRLVEVRDLLAGQGWFDLHQYRMGLTGGFVMHWSRLVDTPIALIIFTFQALGASTAAAEKAAQIIWPLSLYGLTIFVILRASRRLAGTDVAMPALVLSTAALFFIGIFHPGTLDHHNVQLLLTAASLWLMTEAPFRRSAALLSGLCAGLTLAVGMETAPYVAALGACAAVLFIFDERERQTARGFGIGFAAIALVVLVATIPPSAWGVAECDAFSAFQFVIAALSGFGLAAIAGLPGQSTAKRRFLSMSALAVAIAAVALLFFPQCLASPYAGMDERIRTYWLNDVVEAQPFLSVAVNEPKLMAARYVTPFIAILLIGLQLRSRRLRREEALTAVLLIVAFAVSLWQVRGSTFSVAFAVLPLSTWIAGVRLQATAAQSWRVSTRIAAAWLVSLNATWAGVAVAAQSVVQKAPAKINSDADHALTCGKASDFSDLAGMPATAVLASSNLGSPILMFTGHRALAGPYHRNVGGNLAMLDAFMGTPDAARAIIEREHVGLVAICRGNSEELSLAAQAPKGLAARLLKRDVPDWLELDDATASKPVEIYKVR
;
A
#
# COMPACT_ATOMS: atom_id res chain seq x y z
N MET A 1 -7.40 40.41 24.45
CA MET A 1 -5.98 40.79 24.69
C MET A 1 -5.34 40.02 25.85
N ILE A 2 -5.88 40.00 27.08
CA ILE A 2 -5.34 39.16 28.17
C ILE A 2 -5.74 37.67 28.02
N GLN A 3 -6.90 37.38 27.41
CA GLN A 3 -7.31 36.01 27.03
C GLN A 3 -6.51 35.43 25.85
N ASP A 4 -6.04 36.26 24.91
CA ASP A 4 -5.26 35.80 23.75
C ASP A 4 -3.82 35.44 24.12
N ILE A 5 -3.27 36.08 25.16
CA ILE A 5 -1.94 35.77 25.69
C ILE A 5 -1.97 34.46 26.51
N ALA A 6 -3.09 34.17 27.20
CA ALA A 6 -3.27 32.90 27.93
C ALA A 6 -3.40 31.68 26.99
N ILE A 7 -3.98 31.85 25.80
CA ILE A 7 -4.02 30.80 24.76
C ILE A 7 -2.63 30.57 24.15
N SER A 8 -1.79 31.59 24.09
CA SER A 8 -0.41 31.46 23.59
C SER A 8 0.55 30.82 24.62
N MET A 9 0.22 30.81 25.91
CA MET A 9 1.11 30.30 26.98
C MET A 9 0.77 28.90 27.51
N THR A 10 -0.34 28.28 27.07
CA THR A 10 -0.73 26.91 27.49
C THR A 10 -0.28 25.81 26.51
N ILE A 11 0.44 26.17 25.44
CA ILE A 11 1.09 25.20 24.52
C ILE A 11 2.58 25.03 24.91
N GLN A 12 2.88 24.78 26.18
CA GLN A 12 4.13 24.09 26.54
C GLN A 12 3.91 22.57 26.61
N GLY A 13 3.08 22.07 25.70
CA GLY A 13 2.92 20.65 25.47
C GLY A 13 4.16 20.09 24.78
N THR A 14 4.92 19.26 25.50
CA THR A 14 5.98 18.35 25.02
C THR A 14 6.34 18.51 23.53
N GLY A 15 7.51 19.13 23.26
CA GLY A 15 7.95 19.45 21.89
C GLY A 15 8.14 18.22 20.99
N TRP A 16 8.36 18.45 19.68
CA TRP A 16 8.51 17.39 18.66
C TRP A 16 9.50 16.27 19.03
N LYS A 17 10.53 16.58 19.83
CA LYS A 17 11.50 15.60 20.35
C LYS A 17 10.84 14.52 21.21
N HIS A 18 9.85 14.91 22.00
CA HIS A 18 9.09 13.97 22.84
C HIS A 18 8.20 13.07 21.98
N ASP A 19 7.52 13.63 20.98
CA ASP A 19 6.71 12.82 20.04
C ASP A 19 7.58 11.83 19.27
N LEU A 20 8.78 12.27 18.85
CA LEU A 20 9.75 11.41 18.21
C LEU A 20 10.24 10.30 19.15
N LEU A 21 10.51 10.62 20.42
CA LEU A 21 10.89 9.63 21.42
C LEU A 21 9.78 8.60 21.66
N LEU A 22 8.53 9.03 21.77
CA LEU A 22 7.38 8.12 21.92
C LEU A 22 7.24 7.18 20.71
N ALA A 23 7.35 7.73 19.50
CA ALA A 23 7.32 6.94 18.27
C ALA A 23 8.49 5.95 18.19
N LEU A 24 9.70 6.38 18.61
CA LEU A 24 10.86 5.51 18.70
C LEU A 24 10.64 4.38 19.72
N CYS A 25 10.10 4.66 20.91
CA CYS A 25 9.78 3.63 21.90
C CYS A 25 8.77 2.60 21.36
N ALA A 26 7.71 3.05 20.66
CA ALA A 26 6.76 2.13 20.03
C ALA A 26 7.42 1.28 18.92
N THR A 27 8.31 1.88 18.14
CA THR A 27 9.08 1.17 17.09
C THR A 27 10.01 0.14 17.71
N LEU A 28 10.73 0.48 18.78
CA LEU A 28 11.62 -0.44 19.50
C LEU A 28 10.84 -1.57 20.18
N LEU A 29 9.63 -1.30 20.67
CA LEU A 29 8.74 -2.34 21.20
C LEU A 29 8.39 -3.35 20.09
N VAL A 30 7.94 -2.89 18.92
CA VAL A 30 7.59 -3.77 17.79
C VAL A 30 8.81 -4.50 17.25
N LEU A 31 9.97 -3.85 17.19
CA LEU A 31 11.24 -4.49 16.88
C LEU A 31 11.55 -5.61 17.88
N GLY A 32 11.44 -5.33 19.18
CA GLY A 32 11.67 -6.31 20.24
C GLY A 32 10.73 -7.51 20.13
N LEU A 33 9.43 -7.28 19.88
CA LEU A 33 8.46 -8.34 19.63
C LEU A 33 8.88 -9.22 18.45
N ASN A 34 9.17 -8.61 17.29
CA ASN A 34 9.61 -9.35 16.11
C ASN A 34 10.92 -10.11 16.36
N ALA A 35 11.89 -9.50 17.04
CA ALA A 35 13.16 -10.13 17.36
C ALA A 35 12.98 -11.34 18.30
N THR A 36 12.14 -11.22 19.33
CA THR A 36 11.85 -12.33 20.26
C THR A 36 11.08 -13.47 19.59
N SER A 37 10.30 -13.17 18.55
CA SER A 37 9.62 -14.15 17.72
C SER A 37 10.47 -14.68 16.56
N GLY A 38 11.74 -14.26 16.44
CA GLY A 38 12.66 -14.74 15.40
C GLY A 38 12.43 -14.15 14.00
N PHE A 39 11.82 -12.96 13.89
CA PHE A 39 11.45 -12.30 12.62
C PHE A 39 10.66 -13.23 11.68
N PRO A 40 9.46 -13.69 12.09
CA PRO A 40 8.73 -14.74 11.40
C PRO A 40 8.45 -14.39 9.93
N THR A 41 8.16 -13.12 9.62
CA THR A 41 7.89 -12.63 8.26
C THR A 41 9.12 -12.57 7.37
N ILE A 42 10.33 -12.45 7.91
CA ILE A 42 11.57 -12.56 7.12
C ILE A 42 11.90 -14.02 6.85
N ALA A 43 11.64 -14.90 7.82
CA ALA A 43 11.85 -16.34 7.67
C ALA A 43 10.85 -16.95 6.66
N ASP A 44 9.64 -16.39 6.60
CA ASP A 44 8.57 -16.77 5.71
C ASP A 44 7.75 -15.55 5.31
N LEU A 45 8.03 -15.02 4.11
CA LEU A 45 7.27 -13.92 3.53
C LEU A 45 5.88 -14.36 3.05
N GLY A 46 5.58 -15.66 3.10
CA GLY A 46 4.30 -16.23 2.65
C GLY A 46 4.01 -15.87 1.20
N ALA A 47 2.86 -15.24 0.97
CA ALA A 47 2.37 -14.86 -0.36
C ALA A 47 2.78 -13.43 -0.79
N ASP A 48 3.65 -12.74 -0.06
CA ASP A 48 4.09 -11.36 -0.35
C ASP A 48 5.04 -11.31 -1.57
N ASN A 49 4.45 -11.50 -2.75
CA ASN A 49 5.14 -11.43 -4.03
C ASN A 49 5.77 -10.06 -4.28
N ASP A 50 5.11 -8.99 -3.83
CA ASP A 50 5.55 -7.63 -4.10
C ASP A 50 6.85 -7.29 -3.37
N SER A 51 6.97 -7.66 -2.09
CA SER A 51 8.21 -7.47 -1.33
C SER A 51 9.35 -8.34 -1.86
N MET A 52 9.06 -9.59 -2.28
CA MET A 52 10.06 -10.47 -2.88
C MET A 52 10.59 -9.89 -4.20
N LEU A 53 9.70 -9.49 -5.11
CA LEU A 53 10.12 -8.93 -6.39
C LEU A 53 10.79 -7.56 -6.22
N ARG A 54 10.36 -6.74 -5.24
CA ARG A 54 11.05 -5.49 -4.92
C ARG A 54 12.51 -5.73 -4.56
N LEU A 55 12.79 -6.75 -3.75
CA LEU A 55 14.16 -7.10 -3.42
C LEU A 55 14.94 -7.57 -4.65
N VAL A 56 14.31 -8.29 -5.57
CA VAL A 56 14.93 -8.66 -6.85
C VAL A 56 15.27 -7.41 -7.68
N GLU A 57 14.36 -6.45 -7.83
CA GLU A 57 14.66 -5.21 -8.57
C GLU A 57 15.78 -4.39 -7.92
N VAL A 58 15.85 -4.37 -6.58
CA VAL A 58 16.93 -3.74 -5.83
C VAL A 58 18.25 -4.48 -6.06
N ARG A 59 18.25 -5.81 -6.09
CA ARG A 59 19.44 -6.61 -6.43
C ARG A 59 19.90 -6.32 -7.85
N ASP A 60 18.97 -6.25 -8.80
CA ASP A 60 19.27 -5.97 -10.20
C ASP A 60 19.90 -4.58 -10.36
N LEU A 61 19.35 -3.56 -9.68
CA LEU A 61 19.94 -2.21 -9.61
C LEU A 61 21.36 -2.23 -9.04
N LEU A 62 21.57 -2.91 -7.90
CA LEU A 62 22.89 -3.05 -7.27
C LEU A 62 23.88 -3.87 -8.12
N ALA A 63 23.38 -4.77 -8.97
CA ALA A 63 24.16 -5.58 -9.91
C ALA A 63 24.49 -4.83 -11.23
N GLY A 64 24.04 -3.58 -11.38
CA GLY A 64 24.41 -2.72 -12.51
C GLY A 64 23.29 -2.50 -13.53
N GLN A 65 22.06 -2.96 -13.29
CA GLN A 65 20.92 -2.57 -14.11
C GLN A 65 20.75 -1.04 -14.09
N GLY A 66 20.45 -0.47 -15.26
CA GLY A 66 20.39 0.98 -15.43
C GLY A 66 19.38 1.64 -14.48
N TRP A 67 19.69 2.87 -14.06
CA TRP A 67 18.82 3.63 -13.15
C TRP A 67 17.37 3.76 -13.67
N PHE A 68 17.21 4.08 -14.96
CA PHE A 68 15.90 4.19 -15.63
C PHE A 68 15.36 2.85 -16.17
N ASP A 69 16.13 1.76 -16.02
CA ASP A 69 15.72 0.44 -16.49
C ASP A 69 14.96 -0.28 -15.38
N LEU A 70 13.63 -0.27 -15.47
CA LEU A 70 12.70 -0.99 -14.60
C LEU A 70 12.25 -2.33 -15.22
N HIS A 71 12.98 -2.82 -16.20
CA HIS A 71 12.61 -4.03 -16.91
C HIS A 71 12.94 -5.27 -16.08
N GLN A 72 11.95 -6.14 -15.88
CA GLN A 72 12.14 -7.42 -15.21
C GLN A 72 12.41 -8.50 -16.25
N TYR A 73 13.68 -8.65 -16.62
CA TYR A 73 14.09 -9.55 -17.69
C TYR A 73 13.81 -11.01 -17.37
N ARG A 74 13.80 -11.42 -16.08
CA ARG A 74 13.69 -12.82 -15.67
C ARG A 74 12.24 -13.30 -15.49
N MET A 75 11.24 -12.46 -15.74
CA MET A 75 9.83 -12.84 -15.60
C MET A 75 9.04 -12.56 -16.88
N GLY A 76 8.12 -13.45 -17.23
CA GLY A 76 7.27 -13.32 -18.42
C GLY A 76 7.81 -14.06 -19.64
N LEU A 77 7.22 -13.74 -20.80
CA LEU A 77 7.68 -14.23 -22.10
C LEU A 77 9.14 -13.81 -22.37
N THR A 78 9.73 -14.37 -23.44
CA THR A 78 11.06 -13.95 -23.90
C THR A 78 11.12 -12.42 -24.05
N GLY A 79 12.11 -11.81 -23.42
CA GLY A 79 12.25 -10.36 -23.34
C GLY A 79 11.78 -9.77 -22.01
N GLY A 80 10.79 -10.34 -21.32
CA GLY A 80 10.25 -9.84 -20.05
C GLY A 80 9.32 -8.62 -20.19
N PHE A 81 9.11 -7.86 -19.12
CA PHE A 81 8.25 -6.67 -19.12
C PHE A 81 8.80 -5.52 -18.25
N VAL A 82 8.35 -4.29 -18.51
CA VAL A 82 8.70 -3.11 -17.71
C VAL A 82 7.81 -3.03 -16.47
N MET A 83 8.39 -3.00 -15.27
CA MET A 83 7.62 -2.80 -14.04
C MET A 83 7.10 -1.36 -13.90
N HIS A 84 5.95 -1.19 -13.23
CA HIS A 84 5.32 0.11 -13.00
C HIS A 84 5.84 0.84 -11.74
N TRP A 85 6.74 0.21 -11.00
CA TRP A 85 7.20 0.69 -9.70
C TRP A 85 8.25 1.80 -9.81
N SER A 86 8.28 2.66 -8.80
CA SER A 86 9.17 3.81 -8.77
C SER A 86 10.52 3.51 -8.10
N ARG A 87 11.62 3.99 -8.70
CA ARG A 87 12.97 4.01 -8.08
C ARG A 87 13.03 4.76 -6.74
N LEU A 88 12.04 5.60 -6.44
CA LEU A 88 11.95 6.29 -5.15
C LEU A 88 11.90 5.34 -3.95
N VAL A 89 11.36 4.13 -4.14
CA VAL A 89 11.28 3.11 -3.08
C VAL A 89 12.52 2.20 -3.11
N ASP A 90 13.01 1.85 -4.30
CA ASP A 90 14.20 0.99 -4.44
C ASP A 90 15.44 1.64 -3.84
N THR A 91 15.60 2.96 -4.05
CA THR A 91 16.85 3.67 -3.75
C THR A 91 17.18 3.67 -2.26
N PRO A 92 16.25 3.99 -1.34
CA PRO A 92 16.52 3.86 0.09
C PRO A 92 16.84 2.43 0.54
N ILE A 93 16.19 1.42 -0.05
CA ILE A 93 16.44 0.00 0.27
C ILE A 93 17.85 -0.39 -0.20
N ALA A 94 18.19 -0.05 -1.44
CA ALA A 94 19.51 -0.26 -2.03
C ALA A 94 20.61 0.44 -1.21
N LEU A 95 20.36 1.66 -0.74
CA LEU A 95 21.30 2.41 0.09
C LEU A 95 21.58 1.73 1.43
N ILE A 96 20.55 1.15 2.07
CA ILE A 96 20.74 0.38 3.31
C ILE A 96 21.62 -0.85 3.02
N ILE A 97 21.31 -1.62 1.97
CA ILE A 97 22.09 -2.81 1.60
C ILE A 97 23.54 -2.43 1.32
N PHE A 98 23.75 -1.43 0.46
CA PHE A 98 25.07 -0.93 0.08
C PHE A 98 25.87 -0.46 1.30
N THR A 99 25.24 0.27 2.22
CA THR A 99 25.90 0.78 3.44
C THR A 99 26.37 -0.38 4.31
N PHE A 100 25.54 -1.40 4.53
CA PHE A 100 25.92 -2.56 5.34
C PHE A 100 27.02 -3.40 4.67
N GLN A 101 26.98 -3.56 3.35
CA GLN A 101 28.06 -4.21 2.60
C GLN A 101 29.37 -3.43 2.70
N ALA A 102 29.32 -2.10 2.58
CA ALA A 102 30.49 -1.23 2.75
C ALA A 102 31.08 -1.29 4.17
N LEU A 103 30.27 -1.63 5.17
CA LEU A 103 30.69 -1.89 6.55
C LEU A 103 31.16 -3.35 6.79
N GLY A 104 31.25 -4.17 5.74
CA GLY A 104 31.75 -5.55 5.80
C GLY A 104 30.69 -6.63 6.07
N ALA A 105 29.40 -6.30 6.04
CA ALA A 105 28.35 -7.31 6.14
C ALA A 105 28.28 -8.16 4.87
N SER A 106 27.93 -9.45 5.01
CA SER A 106 27.58 -10.28 3.86
C SER A 106 26.31 -9.77 3.17
N THR A 107 26.13 -10.06 1.89
CA THR A 107 24.91 -9.67 1.14
C THR A 107 23.64 -10.12 1.85
N ALA A 108 23.58 -11.37 2.33
CA ALA A 108 22.42 -11.87 3.06
C ALA A 108 22.15 -11.11 4.37
N ALA A 109 23.19 -10.68 5.09
CA ALA A 109 23.03 -9.87 6.30
C ALA A 109 22.59 -8.43 5.96
N ALA A 110 23.11 -7.85 4.88
CA ALA A 110 22.74 -6.52 4.42
C ALA A 110 21.28 -6.45 3.91
N GLU A 111 20.81 -7.46 3.20
CA GLU A 111 19.40 -7.58 2.78
C GLU A 111 18.47 -7.72 3.97
N LYS A 112 18.81 -8.57 4.96
CA LYS A 112 18.06 -8.67 6.22
C LYS A 112 18.03 -7.35 6.97
N ALA A 113 19.14 -6.61 6.97
CA ALA A 113 19.19 -5.28 7.57
C ALA A 113 18.21 -4.33 6.86
N ALA A 114 18.14 -4.33 5.53
CA ALA A 114 17.17 -3.54 4.78
C ALA A 114 15.72 -3.96 5.05
N GLN A 115 15.44 -5.26 5.07
CA GLN A 115 14.12 -5.82 5.43
C GLN A 115 13.65 -5.43 6.83
N ILE A 116 14.55 -5.13 7.76
CA ILE A 116 14.21 -4.68 9.12
C ILE A 116 14.14 -3.15 9.20
N ILE A 117 15.19 -2.46 8.73
CA ILE A 117 15.38 -1.03 8.93
C ILE A 117 14.38 -0.22 8.12
N TRP A 118 14.13 -0.59 6.86
CA TRP A 118 13.24 0.18 6.00
C TRP A 118 11.79 0.22 6.54
N PRO A 119 11.10 -0.92 6.75
CA PRO A 119 9.71 -0.90 7.20
C PRO A 119 9.55 -0.29 8.60
N LEU A 120 10.46 -0.59 9.53
CA LEU A 120 10.38 -0.07 10.91
C LEU A 120 10.70 1.43 11.00
N SER A 121 11.58 1.95 10.15
CA SER A 121 11.81 3.39 10.08
C SER A 121 10.54 4.12 9.62
N LEU A 122 9.88 3.59 8.58
CA LEU A 122 8.61 4.14 8.10
C LEU A 122 7.48 4.00 9.13
N TYR A 123 7.46 2.90 9.88
CA TYR A 123 6.53 2.68 10.98
C TYR A 123 6.64 3.79 12.04
N GLY A 124 7.84 4.02 12.55
CA GLY A 124 8.10 5.06 13.55
C GLY A 124 7.79 6.46 13.05
N LEU A 125 8.17 6.77 11.80
CA LEU A 125 7.86 8.05 11.17
C LEU A 125 6.34 8.25 11.00
N THR A 126 5.60 7.19 10.67
CA THR A 126 4.13 7.24 10.51
C THR A 126 3.46 7.47 11.85
N ILE A 127 3.89 6.77 12.91
CA ILE A 127 3.42 7.01 14.29
C ILE A 127 3.70 8.46 14.69
N PHE A 128 4.92 8.94 14.45
CA PHE A 128 5.29 10.33 14.73
C PHE A 128 4.34 11.30 14.04
N VAL A 129 4.11 11.15 12.74
CA VAL A 129 3.20 12.01 11.97
C VAL A 129 1.76 11.95 12.50
N ILE A 130 1.24 10.76 12.82
CA ILE A 130 -0.11 10.59 13.38
C ILE A 130 -0.20 11.26 14.76
N LEU A 131 0.81 11.13 15.63
CA LEU A 131 0.86 11.82 16.91
C LEU A 131 0.81 13.34 16.73
N ARG A 132 1.61 13.87 15.80
CA ARG A 132 1.63 15.31 15.48
C ARG A 132 0.27 15.79 14.99
N ALA A 133 -0.37 15.04 14.10
CA ALA A 133 -1.72 15.33 13.61
C ALA A 133 -2.77 15.28 14.74
N SER A 134 -2.76 14.23 15.57
CA SER A 134 -3.70 14.10 16.70
C SER A 134 -3.55 15.25 17.69
N ARG A 135 -2.33 15.70 17.99
CA ARG A 135 -2.08 16.85 18.87
C ARG A 135 -2.63 18.16 18.31
N ARG A 136 -2.58 18.33 16.98
CA ARG A 136 -3.23 19.47 16.31
C ARG A 136 -4.75 19.46 16.48
N LEU A 137 -5.35 18.29 16.65
CA LEU A 137 -6.77 18.16 16.92
C LEU A 137 -7.10 18.42 18.40
N ALA A 138 -6.47 17.73 19.36
CA ALA A 138 -6.94 17.75 20.76
C ALA A 138 -5.89 18.13 21.82
N GLY A 139 -4.76 18.74 21.43
CA GLY A 139 -3.73 19.16 22.38
C GLY A 139 -2.92 17.99 22.94
N THR A 140 -2.38 18.12 24.15
CA THR A 140 -1.44 17.14 24.74
C THR A 140 -2.08 15.85 25.19
N ASP A 141 -3.33 15.88 25.64
CA ASP A 141 -4.00 14.73 26.29
C ASP A 141 -4.27 13.57 25.33
N VAL A 142 -4.17 13.83 24.03
CA VAL A 142 -4.33 12.86 22.95
C VAL A 142 -3.10 12.00 22.70
N ALA A 143 -1.93 12.39 23.23
CA ALA A 143 -0.66 11.73 22.90
C ALA A 143 -0.68 10.23 23.21
N MET A 144 -1.13 9.83 24.41
CA MET A 144 -1.19 8.41 24.77
C MET A 144 -2.24 7.64 23.93
N PRO A 145 -3.50 8.09 23.81
CA PRO A 145 -4.48 7.46 22.92
C PRO A 145 -3.99 7.30 21.49
N ALA A 146 -3.40 8.35 20.92
CA ALA A 146 -2.88 8.33 19.55
C ALA A 146 -1.69 7.38 19.42
N LEU A 147 -0.77 7.33 20.41
CA LEU A 147 0.36 6.40 20.40
C LEU A 147 -0.11 4.95 20.39
N VAL A 148 -0.99 4.57 21.31
CA VAL A 148 -1.47 3.18 21.44
C VAL A 148 -2.27 2.78 20.20
N LEU A 149 -3.22 3.61 19.77
CA LEU A 149 -4.05 3.30 18.60
C LEU A 149 -3.23 3.24 17.31
N SER A 150 -2.30 4.18 17.07
CA SER A 150 -1.44 4.12 15.87
C SER A 150 -0.51 2.92 15.90
N THR A 151 0.11 2.61 17.05
CA THR A 151 0.97 1.43 17.21
C THR A 151 0.19 0.16 16.86
N ALA A 152 -0.97 -0.04 17.49
CA ALA A 152 -1.79 -1.22 17.23
C ALA A 152 -2.32 -1.26 15.79
N ALA A 153 -2.91 -0.17 15.29
CA ALA A 153 -3.49 -0.11 13.96
C ALA A 153 -2.46 -0.46 12.87
N LEU A 154 -1.28 0.19 12.92
CA LEU A 154 -0.23 -0.03 11.92
C LEU A 154 0.40 -1.42 12.04
N PHE A 155 0.52 -1.97 13.25
CA PHE A 155 1.00 -3.34 13.46
C PHE A 155 0.04 -4.35 12.82
N PHE A 156 -1.25 -4.27 13.13
CA PHE A 156 -2.24 -5.21 12.60
C PHE A 156 -2.59 -5.00 11.11
N ILE A 157 -2.25 -3.85 10.53
CA ILE A 157 -2.34 -3.63 9.08
C ILE A 157 -1.29 -4.46 8.32
N GLY A 158 -0.12 -4.69 8.91
CA GLY A 158 0.93 -5.59 8.40
C GLY A 158 1.95 -4.99 7.44
N ILE A 159 1.67 -3.86 6.77
CA ILE A 159 2.54 -3.27 5.73
C ILE A 159 3.90 -2.72 6.22
N PHE A 160 4.12 -2.74 7.53
CA PHE A 160 5.35 -2.28 8.18
C PHE A 160 6.11 -3.42 8.87
N HIS A 161 5.67 -4.66 8.71
CA HIS A 161 6.37 -5.80 9.29
C HIS A 161 7.76 -5.93 8.68
N PRO A 162 8.76 -6.40 9.44
CA PRO A 162 10.06 -6.73 8.86
C PRO A 162 9.88 -7.68 7.65
N GLY A 163 10.55 -7.39 6.55
CA GLY A 163 10.39 -8.13 5.29
C GLY A 163 9.43 -7.49 4.29
N THR A 164 8.46 -6.67 4.73
CA THR A 164 7.52 -6.01 3.82
C THR A 164 8.17 -4.79 3.16
N LEU A 165 8.79 -5.00 2.01
CA LEU A 165 9.54 -4.00 1.25
C LEU A 165 8.67 -3.23 0.23
N ASP A 166 7.39 -3.58 0.14
CA ASP A 166 6.47 -2.97 -0.79
C ASP A 166 6.14 -1.48 -0.49
N HIS A 167 5.53 -0.80 -1.45
CA HIS A 167 5.35 0.65 -1.52
C HIS A 167 4.21 1.22 -0.66
N HIS A 168 3.28 0.38 -0.17
CA HIS A 168 2.15 0.85 0.64
C HIS A 168 2.57 1.59 1.93
N ASN A 169 3.70 1.21 2.55
CA ASN A 169 4.17 1.83 3.80
C ASN A 169 4.55 3.31 3.64
N VAL A 170 5.36 3.62 2.62
CA VAL A 170 5.83 4.98 2.36
C VAL A 170 4.70 5.86 1.83
N GLN A 171 3.76 5.29 1.08
CA GLN A 171 2.56 6.02 0.65
C GLN A 171 1.67 6.42 1.82
N LEU A 172 1.45 5.52 2.78
CA LEU A 172 0.70 5.86 3.98
C LEU A 172 1.41 6.96 4.78
N LEU A 173 2.74 6.84 4.96
CA LEU A 173 3.54 7.88 5.61
C LEU A 173 3.39 9.23 4.90
N LEU A 174 3.59 9.29 3.59
CA LEU A 174 3.56 10.54 2.81
C LEU A 174 2.16 11.15 2.79
N THR A 175 1.12 10.33 2.69
CA THR A 175 -0.28 10.81 2.71
C THR A 175 -0.64 11.35 4.10
N ALA A 176 -0.27 10.64 5.18
CA ALA A 176 -0.46 11.12 6.55
C ALA A 176 0.35 12.40 6.83
N ALA A 177 1.58 12.47 6.31
CA ALA A 177 2.46 13.63 6.47
C ALA A 177 1.87 14.83 5.75
N SER A 178 1.33 14.63 4.55
CA SER A 178 0.64 15.68 3.80
C SER A 178 -0.57 16.22 4.57
N LEU A 179 -1.41 15.33 5.14
CA LEU A 179 -2.53 15.75 5.99
C LEU A 179 -2.05 16.57 7.19
N TRP A 180 -1.08 16.06 7.96
CA TRP A 180 -0.55 16.77 9.12
C TRP A 180 0.01 18.14 8.73
N LEU A 181 0.85 18.21 7.69
CA LEU A 181 1.44 19.45 7.21
C LEU A 181 0.38 20.45 6.73
N MET A 182 -0.72 19.97 6.14
CA MET A 182 -1.86 20.82 5.80
C MET A 182 -2.52 21.42 7.06
N THR A 183 -2.59 20.66 8.16
CA THR A 183 -3.08 21.19 9.46
C THR A 183 -2.13 22.23 10.08
N GLU A 184 -0.82 22.15 9.80
CA GLU A 184 0.21 23.07 10.29
C GLU A 184 0.39 24.32 9.40
N ALA A 185 -0.10 24.29 8.15
CA ALA A 185 0.10 25.34 7.16
C ALA A 185 -0.19 26.78 7.64
N PRO A 186 -1.24 27.04 8.44
CA PRO A 186 -1.50 28.40 8.95
C PRO A 186 -0.42 28.91 9.93
N PHE A 187 0.36 28.01 10.53
CA PHE A 187 1.32 28.31 11.60
C PHE A 187 2.78 28.19 11.15
N ARG A 188 3.05 27.36 10.14
CA ARG A 188 4.39 27.12 9.60
C ARG A 188 4.39 27.37 8.09
N ARG A 189 5.07 28.44 7.66
CA ARG A 189 5.12 28.87 6.24
C ARG A 189 5.52 27.77 5.26
N SER A 190 6.47 26.91 5.64
CA SER A 190 6.92 25.80 4.78
C SER A 190 5.97 24.60 4.76
N ALA A 191 5.02 24.48 5.70
CA ALA A 191 4.22 23.27 5.84
C ALA A 191 3.29 23.04 4.64
N ALA A 192 2.69 24.11 4.09
CA ALA A 192 1.90 23.98 2.85
C ALA A 192 2.72 23.45 1.68
N LEU A 193 3.93 23.98 1.48
CA LEU A 193 4.85 23.50 0.45
C LEU A 193 5.24 22.04 0.67
N LEU A 194 5.64 21.70 1.89
CA LEU A 194 6.01 20.32 2.24
C LEU A 194 4.82 19.35 2.07
N SER A 195 3.58 19.78 2.35
CA SER A 195 2.36 19.00 2.11
C SER A 195 2.19 18.70 0.61
N GLY A 196 2.39 19.71 -0.24
CA GLY A 196 2.41 19.52 -1.70
C GLY A 196 3.50 18.57 -2.17
N LEU A 197 4.72 18.68 -1.61
CA LEU A 197 5.81 17.74 -1.90
C LEU A 197 5.41 16.30 -1.54
N CYS A 198 4.87 16.07 -0.34
CA CYS A 198 4.41 14.76 0.09
C CYS A 198 3.31 14.20 -0.82
N ALA A 199 2.37 15.03 -1.25
CA ALA A 199 1.29 14.65 -2.16
C ALA A 199 1.83 14.25 -3.55
N GLY A 200 2.84 14.95 -4.07
CA GLY A 200 3.45 14.58 -5.34
C GLY A 200 4.35 13.35 -5.25
N LEU A 201 5.08 13.18 -4.15
CA LEU A 201 5.88 11.96 -3.92
C LEU A 201 5.01 10.71 -3.78
N THR A 202 3.89 10.78 -3.05
CA THR A 202 3.03 9.60 -2.89
C THR A 202 2.38 9.20 -4.22
N LEU A 203 1.99 10.18 -5.04
CA LEU A 203 1.51 9.95 -6.41
C LEU A 203 2.59 9.30 -7.29
N ALA A 204 3.83 9.77 -7.15
CA ALA A 204 4.98 9.26 -7.90
C ALA A 204 5.38 7.84 -7.51
N VAL A 205 5.09 7.45 -6.27
CA VAL A 205 5.35 6.09 -5.77
C VAL A 205 4.34 5.10 -6.34
N GLY A 206 3.06 5.47 -6.41
CA GLY A 206 1.99 4.60 -6.94
C GLY A 206 0.64 5.29 -7.07
N MET A 207 -0.14 4.85 -8.07
CA MET A 207 -1.36 5.52 -8.54
C MET A 207 -2.58 5.29 -7.65
N GLU A 208 -2.57 4.26 -6.80
CA GLU A 208 -3.61 3.96 -5.82
C GLU A 208 -3.81 5.10 -4.80
N THR A 209 -2.84 5.99 -4.65
CA THR A 209 -2.96 7.20 -3.80
C THR A 209 -3.56 8.42 -4.51
N ALA A 210 -3.81 8.35 -5.83
CA ALA A 210 -4.36 9.45 -6.60
C ALA A 210 -5.66 10.05 -6.02
N PRO A 211 -6.63 9.25 -5.50
CA PRO A 211 -7.80 9.81 -4.83
C PRO A 211 -7.48 10.67 -3.60
N TYR A 212 -6.46 10.30 -2.83
CA TYR A 212 -6.04 11.02 -1.63
C TYR A 212 -5.31 12.30 -1.97
N VAL A 213 -4.45 12.26 -3.00
CA VAL A 213 -3.76 13.42 -3.55
C VAL A 213 -4.76 14.42 -4.12
N ALA A 214 -5.75 13.95 -4.87
CA ALA A 214 -6.84 14.77 -5.38
C ALA A 214 -7.65 15.40 -4.24
N ALA A 215 -7.96 14.65 -3.18
CA ALA A 215 -8.67 15.17 -2.01
C ALA A 215 -7.87 16.26 -1.29
N LEU A 216 -6.56 16.07 -1.09
CA LEU A 216 -5.67 17.06 -0.47
C LEU A 216 -5.59 18.35 -1.30
N GLY A 217 -5.43 18.23 -2.64
CA GLY A 217 -5.45 19.38 -3.55
C GLY A 217 -6.79 20.11 -3.58
N ALA A 218 -7.89 19.36 -3.61
CA ALA A 218 -9.24 19.92 -3.52
C ALA A 218 -9.45 20.64 -2.19
N CYS A 219 -8.98 20.09 -1.06
CA CYS A 219 -9.01 20.78 0.22
C CYS A 219 -8.25 22.11 0.18
N ALA A 220 -7.04 22.14 -0.38
CA ALA A 220 -6.26 23.38 -0.51
C ALA A 220 -7.01 24.44 -1.35
N ALA A 221 -7.60 24.04 -2.47
CA ALA A 221 -8.40 24.92 -3.33
C ALA A 221 -9.68 25.42 -2.65
N VAL A 222 -10.45 24.52 -2.02
CA VAL A 222 -11.72 24.83 -1.36
C VAL A 222 -11.52 25.73 -0.15
N LEU A 223 -10.50 25.46 0.67
CA LEU A 223 -10.12 26.33 1.78
C LEU A 223 -9.83 27.75 1.28
N PHE A 224 -9.08 27.88 0.19
CA PHE A 224 -8.82 29.19 -0.43
C PHE A 224 -10.07 29.83 -1.02
N ILE A 225 -10.97 29.09 -1.68
CA ILE A 225 -12.23 29.63 -2.19
C ILE A 225 -13.03 30.29 -1.07
N PHE A 226 -13.16 29.62 0.08
CA PHE A 226 -13.98 30.12 1.18
C PHE A 226 -13.27 31.17 2.05
N ASP A 227 -11.96 31.06 2.27
CA ASP A 227 -11.20 31.99 3.10
C ASP A 227 -9.94 32.48 2.37
N GLU A 228 -9.87 33.79 2.16
CA GLU A 228 -8.73 34.46 1.55
C GLU A 228 -7.43 34.29 2.37
N ARG A 229 -7.54 34.02 3.68
CA ARG A 229 -6.38 33.74 4.55
C ARG A 229 -5.65 32.47 4.15
N GLU A 230 -6.31 31.54 3.47
CA GLU A 230 -5.73 30.28 2.99
C GLU A 230 -4.95 30.44 1.67
N ARG A 231 -4.82 31.66 1.16
CA ARG A 231 -4.03 31.98 -0.03
C ARG A 231 -2.62 31.39 0.02
N GLN A 232 -1.92 31.57 1.14
CA GLN A 232 -0.55 31.07 1.29
C GLN A 232 -0.51 29.55 1.39
N THR A 233 -1.54 28.93 1.98
CA THR A 233 -1.70 27.48 2.00
C THR A 233 -1.87 26.94 0.58
N ALA A 234 -2.82 27.47 -0.19
CA ALA A 234 -3.06 27.07 -1.57
C ALA A 234 -1.83 27.27 -2.46
N ARG A 235 -1.17 28.44 -2.35
CA ARG A 235 0.04 28.74 -3.10
C ARG A 235 1.19 27.81 -2.75
N GLY A 236 1.45 27.61 -1.46
CA GLY A 236 2.52 26.74 -0.98
C GLY A 236 2.31 25.29 -1.45
N PHE A 237 1.11 24.75 -1.23
CA PHE A 237 0.75 23.40 -1.66
C PHE A 237 0.91 23.24 -3.17
N GLY A 238 0.37 24.15 -3.97
CA GLY A 238 0.45 24.10 -5.42
C GLY A 238 1.89 24.11 -5.95
N ILE A 239 2.75 24.99 -5.38
CA ILE A 239 4.18 25.04 -5.73
C ILE A 239 4.86 23.72 -5.38
N GLY A 240 4.66 23.22 -4.16
CA GLY A 240 5.27 21.96 -3.72
C GLY A 240 4.87 20.80 -4.63
N PHE A 241 3.57 20.67 -4.90
CA PHE A 241 3.04 19.59 -5.73
C PHE A 241 3.58 19.60 -7.16
N ALA A 242 3.60 20.75 -7.82
CA ALA A 242 4.13 20.86 -9.18
C ALA A 242 5.66 20.73 -9.25
N ALA A 243 6.38 21.34 -8.30
CA ALA A 243 7.83 21.30 -8.29
C ALA A 243 8.36 19.87 -8.06
N ILE A 244 7.76 19.11 -7.14
CA ILE A 244 8.18 17.73 -6.91
C ILE A 244 7.82 16.83 -8.07
N ALA A 245 6.67 17.03 -8.72
CA ALA A 245 6.29 16.27 -9.90
C ALA A 245 7.32 16.45 -11.03
N LEU A 246 7.84 17.68 -11.22
CA LEU A 246 8.93 17.95 -12.17
C LEU A 246 10.23 17.26 -11.76
N VAL A 247 10.62 17.33 -10.48
CA VAL A 247 11.82 16.66 -9.98
C VAL A 247 11.73 15.16 -10.18
N VAL A 248 10.57 14.55 -9.87
CA VAL A 248 10.33 13.11 -10.07
C VAL A 248 10.42 12.77 -11.55
N LEU A 249 9.76 13.51 -12.45
CA LEU A 249 9.82 13.25 -13.89
C LEU A 249 11.27 13.15 -14.37
N VAL A 250 12.09 14.14 -14.02
CA VAL A 250 13.50 14.18 -14.41
C VAL A 250 14.33 13.09 -13.72
N ALA A 251 14.03 12.80 -12.46
CA ALA A 251 14.79 11.86 -11.64
C ALA A 251 14.45 10.41 -11.92
N THR A 252 13.23 10.05 -12.33
CA THR A 252 12.80 8.65 -12.42
C THR A 252 12.36 8.22 -13.82
N ILE A 253 12.10 9.16 -14.74
CA ILE A 253 11.63 8.84 -16.10
C ILE A 253 12.72 9.22 -17.12
N PRO A 254 13.15 8.29 -17.99
CA PRO A 254 14.18 8.58 -18.97
C PRO A 254 13.69 9.65 -19.97
N PRO A 255 14.58 10.53 -20.48
CA PRO A 255 14.17 11.61 -21.41
C PRO A 255 13.43 11.11 -22.65
N SER A 256 13.76 9.91 -23.15
CA SER A 256 13.07 9.29 -24.29
C SER A 256 11.60 8.95 -24.02
N ALA A 257 11.19 8.85 -22.75
CA ALA A 257 9.84 8.50 -22.33
C ALA A 257 9.02 9.70 -21.82
N TRP A 258 9.54 10.94 -21.87
CA TRP A 258 8.82 12.13 -21.38
C TRP A 258 7.54 12.46 -22.17
N GLY A 259 7.38 11.91 -23.37
CA GLY A 259 6.14 12.00 -24.15
C GLY A 259 5.18 10.81 -23.99
N VAL A 260 5.56 9.81 -23.19
CA VAL A 260 4.78 8.56 -23.03
C VAL A 260 3.86 8.69 -21.83
N ALA A 261 2.61 8.27 -22.02
CA ALA A 261 1.57 8.28 -21.00
C ALA A 261 1.26 6.84 -20.54
N GLU A 262 1.77 6.49 -19.37
CA GLU A 262 1.44 5.27 -18.64
C GLU A 262 0.40 5.61 -17.56
N CYS A 263 -0.70 4.87 -17.53
CA CYS A 263 -1.83 5.20 -16.65
C CYS A 263 -1.72 4.57 -15.26
N ASP A 264 -0.88 3.54 -15.11
CA ASP A 264 -0.64 2.76 -13.89
C ASP A 264 0.69 3.12 -13.20
N ALA A 265 1.52 3.97 -13.81
CA ALA A 265 2.81 4.44 -13.29
C ALA A 265 2.95 5.95 -13.44
N PHE A 266 3.86 6.57 -12.69
CA PHE A 266 4.14 8.00 -12.89
C PHE A 266 4.75 8.25 -14.27
N SER A 267 4.08 9.04 -15.09
CA SER A 267 4.48 9.33 -16.48
C SER A 267 4.16 10.77 -16.89
N ALA A 268 4.21 11.07 -18.18
CA ALA A 268 3.82 12.37 -18.72
C ALA A 268 2.41 12.78 -18.28
N PHE A 269 1.47 11.83 -18.19
CA PHE A 269 0.09 12.11 -17.79
C PHE A 269 0.01 12.70 -16.37
N GLN A 270 0.53 11.96 -15.38
CA GLN A 270 0.52 12.35 -13.97
C GLN A 270 1.29 13.65 -13.76
N PHE A 271 2.44 13.79 -14.43
CA PHE A 271 3.22 15.02 -14.39
C PHE A 271 2.42 16.23 -14.91
N VAL A 272 1.82 16.12 -16.10
CA VAL A 272 1.07 17.24 -16.71
C VAL A 272 -0.11 17.64 -15.83
N ILE A 273 -0.88 16.67 -15.33
CA ILE A 273 -2.00 16.95 -14.42
C ILE A 273 -1.50 17.59 -13.13
N ALA A 274 -0.40 17.08 -12.54
CA ALA A 274 0.16 17.63 -11.32
C ALA A 274 0.71 19.06 -11.51
N ALA A 275 1.43 19.30 -12.61
CA ALA A 275 2.00 20.59 -12.94
C ALA A 275 0.92 21.64 -13.21
N LEU A 276 -0.10 21.31 -14.03
CA LEU A 276 -1.22 22.22 -14.32
C LEU A 276 -2.03 22.51 -13.06
N SER A 277 -2.34 21.49 -12.27
CA SER A 277 -3.09 21.65 -11.01
C SER A 277 -2.31 22.49 -10.00
N GLY A 278 -1.04 22.15 -9.77
CA GLY A 278 -0.20 22.79 -8.77
C GLY A 278 0.19 24.21 -9.15
N PHE A 279 0.75 24.43 -10.34
CA PHE A 279 1.10 25.79 -10.79
C PHE A 279 -0.13 26.64 -11.05
N GLY A 280 -1.23 26.07 -11.56
CA GLY A 280 -2.50 26.78 -11.72
C GLY A 280 -3.06 27.28 -10.39
N LEU A 281 -3.10 26.42 -9.37
CA LEU A 281 -3.51 26.80 -8.01
C LEU A 281 -2.61 27.89 -7.45
N ALA A 282 -1.29 27.73 -7.59
CA ALA A 282 -0.31 28.70 -7.11
C ALA A 282 -0.38 30.05 -7.82
N ALA A 283 -0.59 30.05 -9.13
CA ALA A 283 -0.73 31.26 -9.93
C ALA A 283 -1.99 32.05 -9.52
N ILE A 284 -3.13 31.36 -9.40
CA ILE A 284 -4.40 32.00 -9.02
C ILE A 284 -4.32 32.55 -7.58
N ALA A 285 -3.73 31.79 -6.64
CA ALA A 285 -3.48 32.28 -5.29
C ALA A 285 -2.40 33.39 -5.24
N GLY A 286 -1.54 33.48 -6.25
CA GLY A 286 -0.49 34.49 -6.38
C GLY A 286 -0.96 35.85 -6.93
N LEU A 287 -2.16 35.94 -7.53
CA LEU A 287 -2.65 37.16 -8.16
C LEU A 287 -2.78 38.33 -7.17
N PRO A 288 -2.30 39.54 -7.48
CA PRO A 288 -2.31 40.67 -6.55
C PRO A 288 -3.75 41.14 -6.23
N GLY A 289 -3.93 41.71 -5.03
CA GLY A 289 -5.20 42.27 -4.56
C GLY A 289 -6.13 41.24 -3.90
N GLN A 290 -7.02 41.71 -3.02
CA GLN A 290 -8.02 40.84 -2.38
C GLN A 290 -9.06 40.40 -3.41
N SER A 291 -9.34 39.10 -3.46
CA SER A 291 -10.38 38.53 -4.33
C SER A 291 -11.66 38.27 -3.54
N THR A 292 -12.80 38.27 -4.22
CA THR A 292 -14.05 37.74 -3.63
C THR A 292 -14.09 36.22 -3.74
N ALA A 293 -14.86 35.56 -2.86
CA ALA A 293 -15.07 34.11 -2.93
C ALA A 293 -15.62 33.66 -4.30
N LYS A 294 -16.53 34.46 -4.90
CA LYS A 294 -17.08 34.21 -6.24
C LYS A 294 -15.97 34.19 -7.31
N ARG A 295 -15.05 35.16 -7.30
CA ARG A 295 -13.95 35.22 -8.28
C ARG A 295 -12.96 34.05 -8.08
N ARG A 296 -12.66 33.69 -6.84
CA ARG A 296 -11.83 32.50 -6.54
C ARG A 296 -12.48 31.22 -7.03
N PHE A 297 -13.78 31.04 -6.74
CA PHE A 297 -14.57 29.91 -7.24
C PHE A 297 -14.54 29.83 -8.77
N LEU A 298 -14.86 30.93 -9.47
CA LEU A 298 -14.83 30.95 -10.94
C LEU A 298 -13.44 30.62 -11.52
N SER A 299 -12.38 31.14 -10.90
CA SER A 299 -11.00 30.88 -11.34
C SER A 299 -10.60 29.42 -11.10
N MET A 300 -10.96 28.85 -9.96
CA MET A 300 -10.73 27.42 -9.65
C MET A 300 -11.55 26.50 -10.55
N SER A 301 -12.80 26.84 -10.85
CA SER A 301 -13.64 26.10 -11.78
C SER A 301 -13.09 26.15 -13.20
N ALA A 302 -12.61 27.32 -13.66
CA ALA A 302 -11.96 27.45 -14.96
C ALA A 302 -10.68 26.61 -15.05
N LEU A 303 -9.87 26.58 -13.99
CA LEU A 303 -8.69 25.72 -13.91
C LEU A 303 -9.08 24.23 -13.97
N ALA A 304 -10.10 23.81 -13.22
CA ALA A 304 -10.58 22.42 -13.25
C ALA A 304 -11.07 22.01 -14.64
N VAL A 305 -11.82 22.88 -15.33
CA VAL A 305 -12.26 22.65 -16.73
C VAL A 305 -11.07 22.55 -17.67
N ALA A 306 -10.06 23.41 -17.53
CA ALA A 306 -8.85 23.35 -18.35
C ALA A 306 -8.07 22.04 -18.15
N ILE A 307 -7.91 21.59 -16.90
CA ILE A 307 -7.24 20.31 -16.59
C ILE A 307 -8.04 19.13 -17.15
N ALA A 308 -9.37 19.13 -16.98
CA ALA A 308 -10.23 18.09 -17.53
C ALA A 308 -10.16 18.05 -19.07
N ALA A 309 -10.15 19.22 -19.73
CA ALA A 309 -9.97 19.30 -21.17
C ALA A 309 -8.60 18.75 -21.61
N VAL A 310 -7.52 19.05 -20.87
CA VAL A 310 -6.20 18.48 -21.15
C VAL A 310 -6.21 16.95 -21.00
N ALA A 311 -6.79 16.42 -19.92
CA ALA A 311 -6.90 14.98 -19.73
C ALA A 311 -7.70 14.31 -20.86
N LEU A 312 -8.84 14.88 -21.25
CA LEU A 312 -9.71 14.36 -22.30
C LEU A 312 -9.07 14.42 -23.69
N LEU A 313 -8.35 15.48 -24.02
CA LEU A 313 -7.80 15.71 -25.36
C LEU A 313 -6.45 15.04 -25.57
N PHE A 314 -5.59 14.99 -24.55
CA PHE A 314 -4.21 14.50 -24.68
C PHE A 314 -3.99 13.13 -24.04
N PHE A 315 -4.84 12.73 -23.08
CA PHE A 315 -4.67 11.46 -22.35
C PHE A 315 -5.99 10.66 -22.21
N PRO A 316 -6.84 10.56 -23.25
CA PRO A 316 -8.13 9.87 -23.14
C PRO A 316 -8.00 8.40 -22.68
N GLN A 317 -6.89 7.75 -23.00
CA GLN A 317 -6.59 6.37 -22.59
C GLN A 317 -6.50 6.20 -21.07
N CYS A 318 -6.11 7.23 -20.32
CA CYS A 318 -5.99 7.18 -18.85
C CYS A 318 -7.29 7.53 -18.12
N LEU A 319 -8.38 7.73 -18.84
CA LEU A 319 -9.72 7.90 -18.26
C LEU A 319 -10.48 6.57 -18.10
N ALA A 320 -10.02 5.53 -18.79
CA ALA A 320 -10.50 4.18 -18.57
C ALA A 320 -9.87 3.57 -17.31
N SER A 321 -10.43 2.45 -16.84
CA SER A 321 -9.79 1.66 -15.79
C SER A 321 -8.35 1.29 -16.20
N PRO A 322 -7.36 1.30 -15.30
CA PRO A 322 -6.02 0.78 -15.59
C PRO A 322 -6.04 -0.67 -16.09
N TYR A 323 -7.10 -1.42 -15.77
CA TYR A 323 -7.32 -2.79 -16.21
C TYR A 323 -8.21 -2.92 -17.44
N ALA A 324 -8.61 -1.83 -18.09
CA ALA A 324 -9.57 -1.87 -19.21
C ALA A 324 -9.07 -2.68 -20.41
N GLY A 325 -7.76 -2.68 -20.66
CA GLY A 325 -7.12 -3.47 -21.72
C GLY A 325 -6.72 -4.89 -21.30
N MET A 326 -7.02 -5.32 -20.07
CA MET A 326 -6.65 -6.63 -19.57
C MET A 326 -7.53 -7.73 -20.19
N ASP A 327 -6.90 -8.83 -20.62
CA ASP A 327 -7.58 -10.04 -21.09
C ASP A 327 -8.55 -10.57 -20.02
N GLU A 328 -9.77 -10.93 -20.44
CA GLU A 328 -10.83 -11.37 -19.53
C GLU A 328 -10.45 -12.63 -18.75
N ARG A 329 -9.59 -13.49 -19.30
CA ARG A 329 -9.11 -14.69 -18.63
C ARG A 329 -8.21 -14.34 -17.45
N ILE A 330 -7.31 -13.35 -17.62
CA ILE A 330 -6.50 -12.85 -16.51
C ILE A 330 -7.38 -12.22 -15.44
N ARG A 331 -8.42 -11.48 -15.85
CA ARG A 331 -9.38 -10.91 -14.89
C ARG A 331 -10.08 -12.00 -14.08
N THR A 332 -10.58 -13.03 -14.77
CA THR A 332 -11.37 -14.12 -14.20
C THR A 332 -10.55 -15.03 -13.29
N TYR A 333 -9.38 -15.48 -13.74
CA TYR A 333 -8.60 -16.51 -13.07
C TYR A 333 -7.49 -15.99 -12.16
N TRP A 334 -7.20 -14.68 -12.20
CA TRP A 334 -6.18 -14.07 -11.35
C TRP A 334 -6.71 -12.83 -10.62
N LEU A 335 -7.10 -11.76 -11.32
CA LEU A 335 -7.42 -10.48 -10.68
C LEU A 335 -8.58 -10.58 -9.69
N ASN A 336 -9.61 -11.37 -10.01
CA ASN A 336 -10.76 -11.60 -9.14
C ASN A 336 -10.43 -12.43 -7.88
N ASP A 337 -9.26 -13.05 -7.82
CA ASP A 337 -8.77 -13.79 -6.64
C ASP A 337 -7.73 -12.96 -5.85
N VAL A 338 -7.29 -11.81 -6.37
CA VAL A 338 -6.44 -10.87 -5.63
C VAL A 338 -7.27 -10.17 -4.55
N VAL A 339 -7.08 -10.59 -3.29
CA VAL A 339 -7.83 -10.11 -2.12
C VAL A 339 -7.81 -8.58 -2.00
N GLU A 340 -6.67 -7.95 -2.30
CA GLU A 340 -6.51 -6.50 -2.17
C GLU A 340 -7.35 -5.67 -3.15
N ALA A 341 -7.65 -6.25 -4.32
CA ALA A 341 -8.41 -5.61 -5.38
C ALA A 341 -9.92 -5.86 -5.24
N GLN A 342 -10.34 -6.61 -4.22
CA GLN A 342 -11.74 -6.97 -4.02
C GLN A 342 -12.60 -5.78 -3.57
N PRO A 343 -13.85 -5.68 -4.07
CA PRO A 343 -14.82 -4.75 -3.52
C PRO A 343 -15.32 -5.20 -2.15
N PHE A 344 -15.83 -4.25 -1.35
CA PHE A 344 -16.31 -4.51 0.00
C PHE A 344 -17.33 -5.65 0.07
N LEU A 345 -18.26 -5.76 -0.88
CA LEU A 345 -19.27 -6.81 -0.88
C LEU A 345 -18.67 -8.21 -1.00
N SER A 346 -17.62 -8.38 -1.81
CA SER A 346 -16.90 -9.66 -1.93
C SER A 346 -16.26 -10.03 -0.60
N VAL A 347 -15.56 -9.09 0.04
CA VAL A 347 -14.89 -9.30 1.33
C VAL A 347 -15.89 -9.49 2.48
N ALA A 348 -17.01 -8.79 2.48
CA ALA A 348 -18.05 -8.97 3.50
C ALA A 348 -18.68 -10.36 3.47
N VAL A 349 -18.79 -10.96 2.28
CA VAL A 349 -19.38 -12.30 2.10
C VAL A 349 -18.33 -13.39 2.32
N ASN A 350 -17.16 -13.26 1.71
CA ASN A 350 -16.16 -14.32 1.65
C ASN A 350 -15.13 -14.25 2.79
N GLU A 351 -14.84 -13.06 3.31
CA GLU A 351 -13.77 -12.81 4.28
C GLU A 351 -14.25 -11.98 5.50
N PRO A 352 -15.26 -12.44 6.27
CA PRO A 352 -15.88 -11.63 7.32
C PRO A 352 -14.94 -11.15 8.42
N LYS A 353 -13.86 -11.92 8.71
CA LYS A 353 -12.80 -11.50 9.65
C LYS A 353 -12.04 -10.29 9.12
N LEU A 354 -11.64 -10.32 7.84
CA LEU A 354 -10.98 -9.20 7.17
C LEU A 354 -11.91 -8.00 7.09
N MET A 355 -13.18 -8.20 6.74
CA MET A 355 -14.19 -7.14 6.72
C MET A 355 -14.27 -6.42 8.07
N ALA A 356 -14.42 -7.18 9.16
CA ALA A 356 -14.53 -6.60 10.49
C ALA A 356 -13.26 -5.80 10.87
N ALA A 357 -12.08 -6.37 10.61
CA ALA A 357 -10.79 -5.76 10.92
C ALA A 357 -10.51 -4.47 10.13
N ARG A 358 -10.99 -4.39 8.88
CA ARG A 358 -10.66 -3.31 7.93
C ARG A 358 -11.71 -2.20 7.85
N TYR A 359 -12.99 -2.48 8.14
CA TYR A 359 -14.08 -1.52 7.89
C TYR A 359 -14.78 -0.98 9.13
N VAL A 360 -14.84 -1.75 10.23
CA VAL A 360 -15.66 -1.36 11.40
C VAL A 360 -15.06 -0.14 12.11
N THR A 361 -13.76 -0.15 12.40
CA THR A 361 -13.08 0.97 13.09
C THR A 361 -13.15 2.29 12.30
N PRO A 362 -12.85 2.33 10.98
CA PRO A 362 -13.07 3.53 10.17
C PRO A 362 -14.52 4.00 10.14
N PHE A 363 -15.48 3.07 10.04
CA PHE A 363 -16.90 3.42 10.05
C PHE A 363 -17.32 4.11 11.36
N ILE A 364 -16.85 3.60 12.51
CA ILE A 364 -17.10 4.23 13.82
C ILE A 364 -16.49 5.63 13.87
N ALA A 365 -15.26 5.81 13.38
CA ALA A 365 -14.61 7.11 13.32
C ALA A 365 -15.43 8.13 12.50
N ILE A 366 -15.96 7.71 11.35
CA ILE A 366 -16.86 8.53 10.52
C ILE A 366 -18.17 8.85 11.26
N LEU A 367 -18.77 7.87 11.95
CA LEU A 367 -19.97 8.09 12.74
C LEU A 367 -19.75 9.12 13.86
N LEU A 368 -18.61 9.05 14.55
CA LEU A 368 -18.24 10.02 15.59
C LEU A 368 -18.11 11.43 15.02
N ILE A 369 -17.50 11.60 13.84
CA ILE A 369 -17.45 12.90 13.15
C ILE A 369 -18.87 13.38 12.82
N GLY A 370 -19.75 12.50 12.32
CA GLY A 370 -21.15 12.82 12.03
C GLY A 370 -21.93 13.26 13.28
N LEU A 371 -21.70 12.62 14.43
CA LEU A 371 -22.30 13.02 15.70
C LEU A 371 -21.78 14.37 16.19
N GLN A 372 -20.49 14.67 15.99
CA GLN A 372 -19.93 15.98 16.31
C GLN A 372 -20.55 17.08 15.44
N LEU A 373 -20.76 16.83 14.15
CA LEU A 373 -21.41 17.77 13.22
C LEU A 373 -22.85 18.16 13.65
N ARG A 374 -23.57 17.28 14.36
CA ARG A 374 -24.90 17.58 14.90
C ARG A 374 -24.87 18.58 16.05
N SER A 375 -23.76 18.67 16.77
CA SER A 375 -23.63 19.53 17.97
C SER A 375 -22.83 20.79 17.71
N ARG A 376 -21.89 20.77 16.75
CA ARG A 376 -21.06 21.94 16.41
C ARG A 376 -20.50 21.85 15.00
N ARG A 377 -20.00 22.97 14.48
CA ARG A 377 -19.18 22.99 13.27
C ARG A 377 -17.82 22.33 13.54
N LEU A 378 -17.29 21.65 12.53
CA LEU A 378 -15.92 21.14 12.55
C LEU A 378 -14.93 22.30 12.42
N ARG A 379 -13.82 22.19 13.15
CA ARG A 379 -12.64 23.03 12.92
C ARG A 379 -11.98 22.65 11.60
N ARG A 380 -11.13 23.54 11.09
CA ARG A 380 -10.38 23.34 9.85
C ARG A 380 -9.65 21.99 9.81
N GLU A 381 -8.93 21.65 10.86
CA GLU A 381 -8.12 20.43 10.96
C GLU A 381 -8.99 19.16 11.02
N GLU A 382 -10.14 19.26 11.68
CA GLU A 382 -11.13 18.17 11.76
C GLU A 382 -11.81 17.95 10.41
N ALA A 383 -12.12 19.02 9.68
CA ALA A 383 -12.68 18.95 8.34
C ALA A 383 -11.69 18.30 7.35
N LEU A 384 -10.41 18.69 7.38
CA LEU A 384 -9.35 18.05 6.57
C LEU A 384 -9.25 16.54 6.87
N THR A 385 -9.24 16.19 8.16
CA THR A 385 -9.20 14.80 8.62
C THR A 385 -10.43 14.03 8.16
N ALA A 386 -11.62 14.61 8.29
CA ALA A 386 -12.89 13.99 7.90
C ALA A 386 -12.94 13.72 6.40
N VAL A 387 -12.57 14.69 5.56
CA VAL A 387 -12.55 14.52 4.10
C VAL A 387 -11.62 13.37 3.72
N LEU A 388 -10.39 13.36 4.24
CA LEU A 388 -9.43 12.32 3.87
C LEU A 388 -9.84 10.93 4.37
N LEU A 389 -10.39 10.83 5.58
CA LEU A 389 -10.94 9.58 6.12
C LEU A 389 -12.12 9.06 5.28
N ILE A 390 -13.05 9.95 4.89
CA ILE A 390 -14.20 9.58 4.06
C ILE A 390 -13.74 9.11 2.67
N VAL A 391 -12.79 9.81 2.05
CA VAL A 391 -12.22 9.39 0.76
C VAL A 391 -11.50 8.05 0.89
N ALA A 392 -10.67 7.86 1.92
CA ALA A 392 -10.02 6.58 2.20
C ALA A 392 -11.03 5.45 2.40
N PHE A 393 -12.10 5.70 3.14
CA PHE A 393 -13.18 4.73 3.33
C PHE A 393 -13.92 4.45 2.03
N ALA A 394 -14.26 5.46 1.22
CA ALA A 394 -14.93 5.28 -0.06
C ALA A 394 -14.08 4.47 -1.04
N VAL A 395 -12.78 4.76 -1.14
CA VAL A 395 -11.83 3.92 -1.92
C VAL A 395 -11.81 2.50 -1.36
N SER A 396 -11.82 2.33 -0.04
CA SER A 396 -11.85 1.00 0.59
C SER A 396 -13.10 0.19 0.23
N LEU A 397 -14.24 0.85 -0.04
CA LEU A 397 -15.46 0.17 -0.49
C LEU A 397 -15.33 -0.37 -1.92
N TRP A 398 -14.56 0.33 -2.76
CA TRP A 398 -14.24 -0.09 -4.12
C TRP A 398 -13.16 -1.17 -4.15
N GLN A 399 -12.09 -1.00 -3.36
CA GLN A 399 -10.96 -1.92 -3.26
C GLN A 399 -10.42 -1.98 -1.83
N VAL A 400 -10.30 -3.19 -1.26
CA VAL A 400 -9.90 -3.41 0.14
C VAL A 400 -8.56 -2.77 0.49
N ARG A 401 -7.60 -2.65 -0.44
CA ARG A 401 -6.34 -1.93 -0.17
C ARG A 401 -6.52 -0.51 0.36
N GLY A 402 -7.60 0.19 -0.03
CA GLY A 402 -7.91 1.51 0.51
C GLY A 402 -8.16 1.53 2.02
N SER A 403 -8.49 0.38 2.61
CA SER A 403 -8.71 0.25 4.06
C SER A 403 -7.45 0.50 4.89
N THR A 404 -6.26 0.26 4.32
CA THR A 404 -4.98 0.59 4.95
C THR A 404 -4.91 2.06 5.37
N PHE A 405 -5.36 2.96 4.49
CA PHE A 405 -5.41 4.40 4.76
C PHE A 405 -6.55 4.76 5.70
N SER A 406 -7.73 4.17 5.53
CA SER A 406 -8.90 4.52 6.35
C SER A 406 -8.72 4.09 7.81
N VAL A 407 -8.13 2.92 8.07
CA VAL A 407 -7.78 2.45 9.43
C VAL A 407 -6.77 3.38 10.08
N ALA A 408 -5.73 3.79 9.37
CA ALA A 408 -4.74 4.71 9.90
C ALA A 408 -5.33 6.10 10.19
N PHE A 409 -6.16 6.66 9.31
CA PHE A 409 -6.79 7.96 9.53
C PHE A 409 -7.89 7.93 10.59
N ALA A 410 -8.53 6.78 10.82
CA ALA A 410 -9.50 6.60 11.90
C ALA A 410 -8.88 6.86 13.29
N VAL A 411 -7.57 6.63 13.45
CA VAL A 411 -6.84 6.91 14.70
C VAL A 411 -7.01 8.36 15.13
N LEU A 412 -7.11 9.31 14.20
CA LEU A 412 -7.20 10.74 14.50
C LEU A 412 -8.48 11.10 15.29
N PRO A 413 -9.71 10.90 14.78
CA PRO A 413 -10.93 11.16 15.55
C PRO A 413 -11.10 10.21 16.74
N LEU A 414 -10.64 8.96 16.68
CA LEU A 414 -10.80 8.00 17.79
C LEU A 414 -9.92 8.37 18.98
N SER A 415 -8.66 8.73 18.74
CA SER A 415 -7.75 9.17 19.81
C SER A 415 -8.25 10.44 20.50
N THR A 416 -8.78 11.39 19.74
CA THR A 416 -9.36 12.63 20.30
C THR A 416 -10.62 12.35 21.12
N TRP A 417 -11.45 11.40 20.70
CA TRP A 417 -12.61 10.95 21.47
C TRP A 417 -12.21 10.30 22.79
N ILE A 418 -11.26 9.37 22.77
CA ILE A 418 -10.73 8.72 23.99
C ILE A 418 -10.14 9.78 24.93
N ALA A 419 -9.36 10.73 24.42
CA ALA A 419 -8.79 11.81 25.22
C ALA A 419 -9.89 12.64 25.91
N GLY A 420 -10.95 13.01 25.16
CA GLY A 420 -12.09 13.75 25.70
C GLY A 420 -12.84 12.99 26.80
N VAL A 421 -13.08 11.69 26.63
CA VAL A 421 -13.73 10.85 27.66
C VAL A 421 -12.83 10.70 28.89
N ARG A 422 -11.52 10.57 28.71
CA ARG A 422 -10.55 10.49 29.82
C ARG A 422 -10.51 11.77 30.65
N LEU A 423 -10.55 12.94 30.01
CA LEU A 423 -10.61 14.22 30.72
C LEU A 423 -11.88 14.37 31.56
N GLN A 424 -13.02 13.86 31.08
CA GLN A 424 -14.26 13.82 31.87
C GLN A 424 -14.13 12.91 33.11
N ALA A 425 -13.37 11.81 33.01
CA ALA A 425 -13.13 10.87 34.10
C ALA A 425 -12.27 11.46 35.22
N THR A 426 -11.28 12.28 34.86
CA THR A 426 -10.45 13.00 35.83
C THR A 426 -11.26 14.02 36.62
N ALA A 427 -12.31 14.60 36.01
CA ALA A 427 -13.20 15.54 36.67
C ALA A 427 -14.29 14.86 37.55
N ALA A 428 -14.71 13.64 37.21
CA ALA A 428 -15.69 12.88 37.98
C ALA A 428 -15.48 11.36 37.85
N GLN A 429 -14.91 10.74 38.88
CA GLN A 429 -14.75 9.29 38.93
C GLN A 429 -16.10 8.61 39.20
N SER A 430 -16.58 7.86 38.22
CA SER A 430 -17.74 6.98 38.36
C SER A 430 -17.56 5.72 37.54
N TRP A 431 -18.17 4.62 37.96
CA TRP A 431 -18.12 3.35 37.22
C TRP A 431 -18.61 3.50 35.77
N ARG A 432 -19.60 4.38 35.53
CA ARG A 432 -20.14 4.69 34.20
C ARG A 432 -19.12 5.35 33.29
N VAL A 433 -18.23 6.17 33.85
CA VAL A 433 -17.17 6.80 33.06
C VAL A 433 -16.04 5.81 32.79
N SER A 434 -15.69 4.96 33.77
CA SER A 434 -14.72 3.87 33.58
C SER A 434 -15.17 2.89 32.50
N THR A 435 -16.45 2.47 32.49
CA THR A 435 -16.99 1.60 31.44
C THR A 435 -17.02 2.29 30.07
N ARG A 436 -17.31 3.60 30.02
CA ARG A 436 -17.22 4.37 28.76
C ARG A 436 -15.80 4.47 28.23
N ILE A 437 -14.78 4.63 29.10
CA ILE A 437 -13.37 4.62 28.67
C ILE A 437 -13.00 3.25 28.12
N ALA A 438 -13.33 2.17 28.84
CA ALA A 438 -13.04 0.80 28.39
C ALA A 438 -13.72 0.50 27.05
N ALA A 439 -14.99 0.86 26.90
CA ALA A 439 -15.72 0.74 25.64
C ALA A 439 -15.08 1.57 24.52
N ALA A 440 -14.67 2.81 24.80
CA ALA A 440 -14.02 3.67 23.81
C ALA A 440 -12.70 3.07 23.31
N TRP A 441 -11.91 2.46 24.18
CA TRP A 441 -10.70 1.73 23.78
C TRP A 441 -11.01 0.51 22.93
N LEU A 442 -11.89 -0.37 23.40
CA LEU A 442 -12.23 -1.62 22.70
C LEU A 442 -12.79 -1.36 21.30
N VAL A 443 -13.70 -0.38 21.18
CA VAL A 443 -14.33 -0.02 19.91
C VAL A 443 -13.34 0.63 18.94
N SER A 444 -12.32 1.34 19.45
CA SER A 444 -11.33 2.06 18.64
C SER A 444 -10.18 1.18 18.14
N LEU A 445 -9.99 -0.01 18.70
CA LEU A 445 -8.96 -0.94 18.27
C LEU A 445 -9.48 -1.83 17.14
N ASN A 446 -8.85 -1.76 15.97
CA ASN A 446 -9.21 -2.56 14.81
C ASN A 446 -9.10 -4.07 15.06
N ALA A 447 -8.09 -4.50 15.82
CA ALA A 447 -7.91 -5.90 16.21
C ALA A 447 -9.06 -6.46 17.06
N THR A 448 -9.76 -5.63 17.83
CA THR A 448 -10.92 -6.05 18.61
C THR A 448 -12.01 -6.61 17.70
N TRP A 449 -12.23 -5.99 16.53
CA TRP A 449 -13.26 -6.43 15.59
C TRP A 449 -12.89 -7.72 14.86
N ALA A 450 -11.61 -7.94 14.58
CA ALA A 450 -11.11 -9.22 14.08
C ALA A 450 -11.40 -10.35 15.10
N GLY A 451 -11.09 -10.13 16.38
CA GLY A 451 -11.37 -11.09 17.45
C GLY A 451 -12.86 -11.36 17.66
N VAL A 452 -13.69 -10.32 17.58
CA VAL A 452 -15.16 -10.45 17.64
C VAL A 452 -15.70 -11.27 16.47
N ALA A 453 -15.19 -11.06 15.26
CA ALA A 453 -15.61 -11.83 14.08
C ALA A 453 -15.27 -13.33 14.24
N VAL A 454 -14.06 -13.65 14.71
CA VAL A 454 -13.66 -15.04 15.01
C VAL A 454 -14.57 -15.65 16.07
N ALA A 455 -14.84 -14.93 17.16
CA ALA A 455 -15.75 -15.40 18.20
C ALA A 455 -17.17 -15.64 17.67
N ALA A 456 -17.70 -14.73 16.86
CA ALA A 456 -19.03 -14.87 16.26
C ALA A 456 -19.12 -16.07 15.30
N GLN A 457 -18.10 -16.30 14.48
CA GLN A 457 -18.04 -17.45 13.57
C GLN A 457 -18.00 -18.78 14.35
N SER A 458 -17.23 -18.83 15.45
CA SER A 458 -17.15 -20.03 16.29
C SER A 458 -18.48 -20.41 16.95
N VAL A 459 -19.40 -19.45 17.10
CA VAL A 459 -20.74 -19.65 17.67
C VAL A 459 -21.77 -20.01 16.59
N VAL A 460 -21.57 -19.62 15.33
CA VAL A 460 -22.60 -19.69 14.28
C VAL A 460 -22.50 -20.92 13.36
N GLN A 461 -21.34 -21.55 13.11
CA GLN A 461 -21.28 -22.73 12.21
C GLN A 461 -20.34 -23.89 12.61
N LYS A 462 -20.96 -25.07 12.79
CA LYS A 462 -20.56 -26.35 12.17
C LYS A 462 -21.06 -26.32 10.71
N ALA A 463 -20.23 -26.00 9.73
CA ALA A 463 -20.55 -26.13 8.30
C ALA A 463 -19.26 -26.38 7.50
N PRO A 464 -19.36 -26.99 6.30
CA PRO A 464 -18.24 -27.69 5.68
C PRO A 464 -17.17 -26.72 5.20
N ALA A 465 -15.91 -27.13 5.38
CA ALA A 465 -14.73 -26.47 4.85
C ALA A 465 -14.85 -26.36 3.31
N LYS A 466 -15.43 -25.27 2.81
CA LYS A 466 -14.97 -24.75 1.54
C LYS A 466 -13.52 -24.34 1.74
N ILE A 467 -12.70 -24.61 0.74
CA ILE A 467 -11.30 -24.19 0.67
C ILE A 467 -11.34 -22.65 0.71
N ASN A 468 -11.31 -22.11 1.92
CA ASN A 468 -11.26 -20.69 2.16
C ASN A 468 -9.82 -20.26 1.92
N SER A 469 -9.66 -19.23 1.09
CA SER A 469 -8.48 -18.40 0.97
C SER A 469 -8.26 -17.55 2.22
N ASP A 470 -8.47 -18.11 3.41
CA ASP A 470 -8.07 -17.43 4.64
C ASP A 470 -6.60 -17.06 4.48
N ALA A 471 -6.24 -15.80 4.73
CA ALA A 471 -4.83 -15.39 4.77
C ALA A 471 -4.01 -16.20 5.80
N ASP A 472 -4.70 -16.89 6.74
CA ASP A 472 -4.13 -17.83 7.70
C ASP A 472 -3.88 -19.24 7.11
N HIS A 473 -4.45 -19.57 5.95
CA HIS A 473 -4.15 -20.78 5.17
C HIS A 473 -3.09 -20.45 4.12
N ALA A 474 -1.88 -20.27 4.64
CA ALA A 474 -0.66 -19.97 3.92
C ALA A 474 -0.48 -20.83 2.66
N LEU A 475 0.01 -20.19 1.60
CA LEU A 475 0.90 -20.84 0.64
C LEU A 475 1.89 -21.71 1.43
N THR A 476 1.85 -23.03 1.27
CA THR A 476 2.79 -23.91 1.97
C THR A 476 4.20 -23.88 1.36
N CYS A 477 4.45 -23.00 0.38
CA CYS A 477 5.64 -23.00 -0.46
C CYS A 477 6.25 -21.59 -0.67
N GLY A 478 6.25 -20.76 0.37
CA GLY A 478 6.78 -19.39 0.31
C GLY A 478 8.22 -19.23 0.83
N LYS A 479 8.77 -20.26 1.49
CA LYS A 479 10.04 -20.13 2.22
C LYS A 479 11.22 -20.36 1.30
N ALA A 480 12.34 -19.71 1.59
CA ALA A 480 13.59 -19.91 0.85
C ALA A 480 14.02 -21.39 0.77
N SER A 481 13.77 -22.17 1.82
CA SER A 481 14.07 -23.62 1.85
C SER A 481 13.29 -24.42 0.80
N ASP A 482 12.07 -23.98 0.48
CA ASP A 482 11.17 -24.70 -0.42
C ASP A 482 11.67 -24.64 -1.89
N PHE A 483 12.54 -23.68 -2.19
CA PHE A 483 13.15 -23.48 -3.51
C PHE A 483 14.60 -23.97 -3.61
N SER A 484 15.13 -24.61 -2.56
CA SER A 484 16.55 -25.02 -2.52
C SER A 484 16.91 -26.05 -3.59
N ASP A 485 16.04 -27.03 -3.84
CA ASP A 485 16.25 -28.01 -4.91
C ASP A 485 16.18 -27.36 -6.29
N LEU A 486 15.21 -26.46 -6.49
CA LEU A 486 15.08 -25.70 -7.74
C LEU A 486 16.34 -24.86 -7.97
N ALA A 487 16.84 -24.15 -6.95
CA ALA A 487 18.06 -23.36 -7.03
C ALA A 487 19.31 -24.19 -7.37
N GLY A 488 19.32 -25.48 -7.04
CA GLY A 488 20.41 -26.40 -7.37
C GLY A 488 20.40 -26.91 -8.81
N MET A 489 19.33 -26.67 -9.57
CA MET A 489 19.21 -27.10 -10.97
C MET A 489 19.81 -26.07 -11.94
N PRO A 490 20.24 -26.50 -13.15
CA PRO A 490 20.69 -25.56 -14.18
C PRO A 490 19.60 -24.54 -14.53
N ALA A 491 19.97 -23.26 -14.58
CA ALA A 491 19.03 -22.18 -14.84
C ALA A 491 18.32 -22.36 -16.20
N THR A 492 17.00 -22.21 -16.16
CA THR A 492 16.08 -22.34 -17.30
C THR A 492 14.78 -21.57 -17.02
N ALA A 493 13.86 -21.51 -17.99
CA ALA A 493 12.52 -20.99 -17.77
C ALA A 493 11.65 -22.02 -17.04
N VAL A 494 10.93 -21.54 -16.02
CA VAL A 494 10.06 -22.35 -15.15
C VAL A 494 8.61 -21.98 -15.42
N LEU A 495 7.79 -22.97 -15.76
CA LEU A 495 6.34 -22.88 -15.72
C LEU A 495 5.87 -23.15 -14.29
N ALA A 496 5.31 -22.15 -13.64
CA ALA A 496 4.75 -22.22 -12.30
C ALA A 496 3.53 -21.31 -12.20
N SER A 497 2.72 -21.47 -11.16
CA SER A 497 1.62 -20.55 -10.90
C SER A 497 2.13 -19.13 -10.72
N SER A 498 1.30 -18.13 -11.00
CA SER A 498 1.73 -16.74 -10.91
C SER A 498 2.23 -16.42 -9.50
N ASN A 499 1.57 -16.94 -8.47
CA ASN A 499 1.97 -16.83 -7.07
C ASN A 499 3.40 -17.32 -6.74
N LEU A 500 4.01 -18.18 -7.57
CA LEU A 500 5.37 -18.68 -7.39
C LEU A 500 6.42 -17.90 -8.20
N GLY A 501 6.00 -16.95 -9.05
CA GLY A 501 6.91 -16.22 -9.93
C GLY A 501 7.99 -15.43 -9.19
N SER A 502 7.59 -14.62 -8.21
CA SER A 502 8.51 -13.79 -7.42
C SER A 502 9.46 -14.61 -6.54
N PRO A 503 9.01 -15.64 -5.79
CA PRO A 503 9.94 -16.47 -5.02
C PRO A 503 10.91 -17.25 -5.91
N ILE A 504 10.52 -17.69 -7.11
CA ILE A 504 11.46 -18.30 -8.08
C ILE A 504 12.59 -17.31 -8.40
N LEU A 505 12.26 -16.06 -8.72
CA LEU A 505 13.27 -15.04 -9.02
C LEU A 505 14.14 -14.68 -7.81
N MET A 506 13.54 -14.61 -6.63
CA MET A 506 14.23 -14.22 -5.39
C MET A 506 15.18 -15.30 -4.89
N PHE A 507 14.82 -16.58 -4.98
CA PHE A 507 15.57 -17.67 -4.35
C PHE A 507 16.41 -18.50 -5.31
N THR A 508 16.25 -18.32 -6.62
CA THR A 508 16.93 -19.15 -7.62
C THR A 508 17.56 -18.32 -8.74
N GLY A 509 18.33 -18.98 -9.62
CA GLY A 509 18.84 -18.39 -10.87
C GLY A 509 17.88 -18.49 -12.07
N HIS A 510 16.68 -19.06 -11.89
CA HIS A 510 15.75 -19.34 -12.98
C HIS A 510 15.02 -18.09 -13.48
N ARG A 511 14.35 -18.26 -14.63
CA ARG A 511 13.29 -17.35 -15.10
C ARG A 511 11.93 -17.93 -14.73
N ALA A 512 10.95 -17.09 -14.44
CA ALA A 512 9.56 -17.50 -14.22
C ALA A 512 8.67 -17.05 -15.39
N LEU A 513 7.86 -17.95 -15.94
CA LEU A 513 6.95 -17.59 -17.03
C LEU A 513 5.82 -16.66 -16.56
N ALA A 514 5.28 -16.92 -15.36
CA ALA A 514 4.16 -16.16 -14.79
C ALA A 514 4.57 -15.43 -13.50
N GLY A 515 3.78 -14.43 -13.12
CA GLY A 515 3.92 -13.66 -11.88
C GLY A 515 2.70 -12.76 -11.67
N PRO A 516 2.34 -12.38 -10.44
CA PRO A 516 1.07 -11.71 -10.16
C PRO A 516 1.16 -10.21 -10.48
N TYR A 517 1.48 -9.89 -11.73
CA TYR A 517 1.68 -8.52 -12.20
C TYR A 517 0.84 -8.30 -13.44
N HIS A 518 0.04 -7.23 -13.43
CA HIS A 518 -0.85 -6.88 -14.54
C HIS A 518 -0.11 -6.50 -15.82
N ARG A 519 1.21 -6.27 -15.74
CA ARG A 519 2.08 -6.05 -16.90
C ARG A 519 2.66 -7.36 -17.48
N ASN A 520 2.63 -8.47 -16.76
CA ASN A 520 3.03 -9.79 -17.26
C ASN A 520 1.89 -10.51 -18.00
N VAL A 521 1.19 -9.80 -18.89
CA VAL A 521 -0.02 -10.32 -19.57
C VAL A 521 0.31 -11.58 -20.38
N GLY A 522 1.35 -11.52 -21.23
CA GLY A 522 1.71 -12.65 -22.10
C GLY A 522 2.13 -13.89 -21.33
N GLY A 523 2.96 -13.73 -20.29
CA GLY A 523 3.43 -14.84 -19.47
C GLY A 523 2.30 -15.50 -18.67
N ASN A 524 1.41 -14.69 -18.09
CA ASN A 524 0.26 -15.20 -17.35
C ASN A 524 -0.74 -15.91 -18.27
N LEU A 525 -0.98 -15.41 -19.48
CA LEU A 525 -1.81 -16.11 -20.47
C LEU A 525 -1.19 -17.44 -20.90
N ALA A 526 0.12 -17.47 -21.16
CA ALA A 526 0.81 -18.71 -21.51
C ALA A 526 0.73 -19.75 -20.37
N MET A 527 0.86 -19.31 -19.12
CA MET A 527 0.67 -20.17 -17.96
C MET A 527 -0.77 -20.69 -17.85
N LEU A 528 -1.79 -19.84 -18.03
CA LEU A 528 -3.19 -20.26 -18.00
C LEU A 528 -3.48 -21.29 -19.11
N ASP A 529 -3.02 -21.01 -20.33
CA ASP A 529 -3.17 -21.91 -21.47
C ASP A 529 -2.48 -23.26 -21.23
N ALA A 530 -1.32 -23.28 -20.58
CA ALA A 530 -0.59 -24.52 -20.27
C ALA A 530 -1.25 -25.30 -19.14
N PHE A 531 -1.57 -24.65 -18.02
CA PHE A 531 -2.11 -25.33 -16.84
C PHE A 531 -3.57 -25.76 -16.97
N MET A 532 -4.39 -25.01 -17.70
CA MET A 532 -5.79 -25.34 -17.94
C MET A 532 -5.99 -26.18 -19.22
N GLY A 533 -5.02 -26.18 -20.13
CA GLY A 533 -5.04 -26.93 -21.38
C GLY A 533 -4.75 -28.43 -21.22
N THR A 534 -4.95 -29.18 -22.31
CA THR A 534 -4.53 -30.59 -22.39
C THR A 534 -3.00 -30.70 -22.33
N PRO A 535 -2.42 -31.86 -21.97
CA PRO A 535 -0.97 -32.04 -21.98
C PRO A 535 -0.31 -31.68 -23.32
N ASP A 536 -0.94 -31.99 -24.45
CA ASP A 536 -0.39 -31.66 -25.77
C ASP A 536 -0.38 -30.15 -26.02
N ALA A 537 -1.45 -29.45 -25.62
CA ALA A 537 -1.49 -27.99 -25.69
C ALA A 537 -0.45 -27.34 -24.76
N ALA A 538 -0.29 -27.89 -23.55
CA ALA A 538 0.71 -27.43 -22.60
C ALA A 538 2.14 -27.67 -23.11
N ARG A 539 2.41 -28.82 -23.74
CA ARG A 539 3.69 -29.14 -24.36
C ARG A 539 4.05 -28.14 -25.45
N ALA A 540 3.10 -27.78 -26.32
CA ALA A 540 3.33 -26.79 -27.36
C ALA A 540 3.72 -25.40 -26.79
N ILE A 541 3.17 -25.03 -25.63
CA ILE A 541 3.53 -23.79 -24.92
C ILE A 541 4.92 -23.91 -24.30
N ILE A 542 5.21 -25.03 -23.64
CA ILE A 542 6.51 -25.32 -23.04
C ILE A 542 7.63 -25.27 -24.06
N GLU A 543 7.44 -25.86 -25.24
CA GLU A 543 8.41 -25.81 -26.35
C GLU A 543 8.59 -24.39 -26.89
N ARG A 544 7.48 -23.66 -27.11
CA ARG A 544 7.50 -22.28 -27.62
C ARG A 544 8.16 -21.28 -26.68
N GLU A 545 7.89 -21.40 -25.38
CA GLU A 545 8.43 -20.51 -24.34
C GLU A 545 9.74 -21.03 -23.72
N HIS A 546 10.29 -22.11 -24.26
CA HIS A 546 11.56 -22.74 -23.85
C HIS A 546 11.61 -23.08 -22.35
N VAL A 547 10.50 -23.60 -21.83
CA VAL A 547 10.38 -24.05 -20.44
C VAL A 547 11.15 -25.36 -20.26
N GLY A 548 12.08 -25.39 -19.32
CA GLY A 548 12.83 -26.62 -18.98
C GLY A 548 12.32 -27.31 -17.73
N LEU A 549 11.58 -26.59 -16.87
CA LEU A 549 11.06 -27.11 -15.60
C LEU A 549 9.62 -26.66 -15.38
N VAL A 550 8.80 -27.54 -14.81
CA VAL A 550 7.48 -27.19 -14.27
C VAL A 550 7.52 -27.33 -12.76
N ALA A 551 7.10 -26.31 -12.02
CA ALA A 551 7.04 -26.32 -10.56
C ALA A 551 5.58 -26.27 -10.08
N ILE A 552 5.22 -27.17 -9.17
CA ILE A 552 3.88 -27.30 -8.59
C ILE A 552 3.97 -27.22 -7.07
N CYS A 553 3.20 -26.31 -6.47
CA CYS A 553 3.01 -26.22 -5.03
C CYS A 553 1.62 -26.71 -4.64
N ARG A 554 1.56 -27.88 -3.99
CA ARG A 554 0.28 -28.53 -3.65
C ARG A 554 -0.63 -27.71 -2.72
N GLY A 555 -0.06 -26.84 -1.89
CA GLY A 555 -0.81 -25.94 -1.02
C GLY A 555 -1.04 -24.55 -1.59
N ASN A 556 -0.78 -24.34 -2.89
CA ASN A 556 -1.01 -23.05 -3.54
C ASN A 556 -2.49 -22.89 -3.94
N SER A 557 -3.12 -21.81 -3.50
CA SER A 557 -4.53 -21.54 -3.76
C SER A 557 -4.87 -21.33 -5.24
N GLU A 558 -3.97 -20.70 -6.01
CA GLU A 558 -4.15 -20.49 -7.45
C GLU A 558 -4.08 -21.82 -8.20
N GLU A 559 -3.11 -22.68 -7.90
CA GLU A 559 -3.01 -24.01 -8.54
C GLU A 559 -4.23 -24.87 -8.25
N LEU A 560 -4.71 -24.86 -6.99
CA LEU A 560 -5.93 -25.56 -6.59
C LEU A 560 -7.17 -24.99 -7.31
N SER A 561 -7.26 -23.66 -7.44
CA SER A 561 -8.33 -22.97 -8.17
C SER A 561 -8.33 -23.34 -9.65
N LEU A 562 -7.18 -23.25 -10.32
CA LEU A 562 -7.03 -23.62 -11.74
C LEU A 562 -7.37 -25.09 -11.98
N ALA A 563 -6.96 -26.00 -11.09
CA ALA A 563 -7.27 -27.41 -11.19
C ALA A 563 -8.78 -27.72 -10.98
N ALA A 564 -9.46 -26.97 -10.12
CA ALA A 564 -10.90 -27.08 -9.96
C ALA A 564 -11.66 -26.57 -11.20
N GLN A 565 -11.15 -25.51 -11.83
CA GLN A 565 -11.76 -24.89 -13.01
C GLN A 565 -11.48 -25.67 -14.30
N ALA A 566 -10.34 -26.36 -14.39
CA ALA A 566 -9.98 -27.24 -15.50
C ALA A 566 -9.58 -28.65 -14.99
N PRO A 567 -10.54 -29.53 -14.62
CA PRO A 567 -10.23 -30.83 -14.01
C PRO A 567 -9.45 -31.82 -14.87
N LYS A 568 -9.39 -31.56 -16.19
CA LYS A 568 -8.63 -32.32 -17.19
C LYS A 568 -7.35 -31.62 -17.64
N GLY A 569 -7.09 -30.41 -17.11
CA GLY A 569 -5.92 -29.61 -17.44
C GLY A 569 -4.64 -30.15 -16.84
N LEU A 570 -3.49 -29.68 -17.33
CA LEU A 570 -2.17 -30.11 -16.85
C LEU A 570 -2.02 -29.94 -15.33
N ALA A 571 -2.40 -28.79 -14.75
CA ALA A 571 -2.27 -28.55 -13.31
C ALA A 571 -3.07 -29.56 -12.48
N ALA A 572 -4.32 -29.86 -12.88
CA ALA A 572 -5.15 -30.86 -12.21
C ALA A 572 -4.55 -32.28 -12.27
N ARG A 573 -3.87 -32.62 -13.37
CA ARG A 573 -3.19 -33.91 -13.54
C ARG A 573 -1.93 -34.01 -12.69
N LEU A 574 -1.07 -32.98 -12.70
CA LEU A 574 0.16 -32.95 -11.88
C LEU A 574 -0.15 -32.94 -10.37
N LEU A 575 -1.19 -32.23 -9.94
CA LEU A 575 -1.68 -32.32 -8.55
C LEU A 575 -2.18 -33.73 -8.19
N LYS A 576 -2.54 -34.58 -9.15
CA LYS A 576 -2.88 -35.99 -8.93
C LYS A 576 -1.72 -36.95 -9.19
N ARG A 577 -0.52 -36.44 -9.51
CA ARG A 577 0.66 -37.22 -9.96
C ARG A 577 0.40 -38.05 -11.21
N ASP A 578 -0.53 -37.60 -12.04
CA ASP A 578 -0.76 -38.14 -13.37
C ASP A 578 0.13 -37.38 -14.35
N VAL A 579 1.36 -37.86 -14.50
CA VAL A 579 2.44 -37.15 -15.22
C VAL A 579 2.44 -37.56 -16.70
N PRO A 580 2.36 -36.61 -17.65
CA PRO A 580 2.55 -36.88 -19.08
C PRO A 580 3.93 -37.49 -19.38
N ASP A 581 4.05 -38.24 -20.47
CA ASP A 581 5.27 -38.98 -20.86
C ASP A 581 6.49 -38.09 -21.16
N TRP A 582 6.25 -36.83 -21.54
CA TRP A 582 7.24 -35.79 -21.78
C TRP A 582 7.64 -34.99 -20.52
N LEU A 583 7.05 -35.29 -19.36
CA LEU A 583 7.50 -34.78 -18.05
C LEU A 583 8.06 -35.90 -17.19
N GLU A 584 9.04 -35.56 -16.36
CA GLU A 584 9.61 -36.45 -15.37
C GLU A 584 9.67 -35.76 -14.01
N LEU A 585 8.98 -36.32 -13.02
CA LEU A 585 9.08 -35.84 -11.64
C LEU A 585 10.50 -36.08 -11.13
N ASP A 586 11.13 -35.05 -10.56
CA ASP A 586 12.36 -35.23 -9.81
C ASP A 586 12.03 -35.89 -8.46
N ASP A 587 12.39 -37.16 -8.31
CA ASP A 587 12.11 -37.96 -7.11
C ASP A 587 12.61 -37.31 -5.81
N ALA A 588 13.66 -36.48 -5.87
CA ALA A 588 14.16 -35.74 -4.70
C ALA A 588 13.17 -34.69 -4.18
N THR A 589 12.20 -34.29 -5.02
CA THR A 589 11.20 -33.24 -4.72
C THR A 589 9.80 -33.81 -4.49
N ALA A 590 9.58 -35.10 -4.73
CA ALA A 590 8.26 -35.75 -4.69
C ALA A 590 7.54 -35.68 -3.33
N SER A 591 8.21 -35.33 -2.23
CA SER A 591 7.60 -35.16 -0.90
C SER A 591 7.78 -33.75 -0.33
N LYS A 592 8.30 -32.82 -1.15
CA LYS A 592 8.59 -31.45 -0.74
C LYS A 592 7.42 -30.52 -1.06
N PRO A 593 7.37 -29.32 -0.46
CA PRO A 593 6.29 -28.37 -0.72
C PRO A 593 6.18 -28.00 -2.21
N VAL A 594 7.33 -27.80 -2.87
CA VAL A 594 7.43 -27.59 -4.32
C VAL A 594 7.93 -28.88 -4.98
N GLU A 595 7.07 -29.49 -5.79
CA GLU A 595 7.45 -30.61 -6.67
C GLU A 595 7.96 -30.07 -8.00
N ILE A 596 9.07 -30.62 -8.50
CA ILE A 596 9.72 -30.16 -9.72
C ILE A 596 9.63 -31.26 -10.78
N TYR A 597 9.16 -30.90 -11.96
CA TYR A 597 9.05 -31.78 -13.12
C TYR A 597 9.99 -31.29 -14.22
N LYS A 598 10.87 -32.16 -14.70
CA LYS A 598 11.80 -31.91 -15.81
C LYS A 598 11.10 -32.17 -17.14
N VAL A 599 11.29 -31.26 -18.09
CA VAL A 599 10.85 -31.44 -19.48
C VAL A 599 11.87 -32.32 -20.21
N ARG A 600 11.40 -33.38 -20.87
CA ARG A 600 12.24 -34.36 -21.58
C ARG A 600 12.66 -33.94 -22.99
#